data_AF-A0A519UG65-F1
#
_entry.id   AF-A0A519UG65-F1
#
_cell.length_a   1.000
_cell.length_b   1.000
_cell.length_c   1.000
_cell.angle_alpha   90.00
_cell.angle_beta   90.00
_cell.angle_gamma   90.00
#
_symmetry.space_group_name_H-M   'P 1'
#
loop_
_entity.id
_entity.type
_entity.pdbx_description
1 polymer ?
#
loop_
_entity_poly.entity_id
_entity_poly.type
_entity_poly.pdbx_seq_one_letter_code
_entity_poly.pdbx_strand_id
1 'polypeptide(L)' 'MSIQLDPYLFFTGKCREAMEFYKSVFGGDLQISTFGESPAGAHEDPNANSEAMKDMVMHARLSGQVT' A
#
# COMPACT_ATOMS: atom_id res chain seq x y z
N MET A 1 -4.22 -19.12 -21.73
CA MET A 1 -3.67 -18.72 -20.42
C MET A 1 -3.08 -17.32 -20.58
N SER A 2 -3.58 -16.31 -19.88
CA SER A 2 -2.96 -14.99 -19.84
C SER A 2 -2.06 -14.90 -18.60
N ILE A 3 -0.93 -14.21 -18.73
CA ILE A 3 -0.07 -13.87 -17.60
C ILE A 3 -0.62 -12.57 -17.00
N GLN A 4 -0.86 -12.55 -15.70
CA GLN A 4 -1.18 -11.35 -14.95
C GLN A 4 0.08 -10.86 -14.23
N LEU A 5 0.43 -9.60 -14.44
CA LEU A 5 1.54 -8.95 -13.75
C LEU A 5 0.97 -8.16 -12.57
N ASP A 6 1.54 -8.33 -11.38
CA ASP A 6 1.27 -7.49 -10.21
C ASP A 6 2.57 -6.72 -9.85
N PRO A 7 2.85 -5.59 -10.52
CA PRO A 7 4.05 -4.80 -10.22
C PRO A 7 4.05 -4.32 -8.78
N TYR A 8 5.21 -4.45 -8.12
CA TYR A 8 5.39 -3.99 -6.74
C TYR A 8 6.33 -2.79 -6.70
N LEU A 9 5.78 -1.63 -6.34
CA LEU A 9 6.50 -0.35 -6.34
C LEU A 9 6.80 0.10 -4.91
N PHE A 10 8.02 0.60 -4.70
CA PHE A 10 8.41 1.23 -3.44
C PHE A 10 8.34 2.74 -3.55
N PHE A 11 7.76 3.37 -2.54
CA PHE A 11 7.67 4.81 -2.43
C PHE A 11 8.39 5.27 -1.16
N THR A 12 9.21 6.32 -1.26
CA THR A 12 9.85 6.98 -0.11
C THR A 12 8.86 7.94 0.56
N GLY A 13 7.79 7.39 1.13
CA GLY A 13 6.60 8.14 1.52
C GLY A 13 5.68 8.47 0.33
N LYS A 14 4.49 9.00 0.61
CA LYS A 14 3.45 9.33 -0.41
C LYS A 14 2.77 8.15 -1.12
N CYS A 15 2.96 6.91 -0.67
CA CYS A 15 2.28 5.76 -1.28
C CYS A 15 0.75 5.95 -1.32
N ARG A 16 0.14 6.46 -0.25
CA ARG A 16 -1.30 6.76 -0.21
C ARG A 16 -1.72 7.72 -1.31
N GLU A 17 -1.08 8.89 -1.38
CA GLU A 17 -1.36 9.92 -2.39
C GLU A 17 -1.18 9.39 -3.82
N ALA A 18 -0.09 8.65 -4.07
CA ALA A 18 0.19 8.07 -5.38
C ALA A 18 -0.86 7.04 -5.78
N MET A 19 -1.26 6.15 -4.86
CA MET A 19 -2.23 5.11 -5.15
C MET A 19 -3.65 5.66 -5.30
N GLU A 20 -4.01 6.69 -4.52
CA GLU A 20 -5.27 7.43 -4.70
C GLU A 20 -5.31 8.15 -6.05
N PHE A 21 -4.19 8.76 -6.47
CA PHE A 21 -4.06 9.32 -7.80
C PHE A 21 -4.20 8.25 -8.89
N TYR A 22 -3.53 7.11 -8.77
CA TYR A 22 -3.67 6.01 -9.73
C TYR A 22 -5.11 5.51 -9.82
N LYS A 23 -5.80 5.33 -8.67
CA LYS A 23 -7.23 5.02 -8.66
C LYS A 23 -8.06 6.09 -9.38
N SER A 24 -7.73 7.38 -9.22
CA SER A 24 -8.46 8.46 -9.89
C SER A 24 -8.32 8.43 -11.42
N VAL A 25 -7.17 7.97 -11.92
CA VAL A 25 -6.89 7.87 -13.35
C VAL A 25 -7.46 6.58 -13.95
N PHE A 26 -7.26 5.47 -13.25
CA PHE A 26 -7.50 4.12 -13.76
C PHE A 26 -8.83 3.51 -13.28
N GLY A 27 -9.44 4.05 -12.23
CA GLY A 27 -10.57 3.42 -11.55
C GLY A 27 -10.15 2.25 -10.67
N GLY A 28 -11.02 1.24 -10.56
CA GLY A 28 -10.76 0.01 -9.80
C GLY A 28 -10.95 0.11 -8.28
N ASP A 29 -10.56 -0.96 -7.59
CA ASP A 29 -10.59 -1.11 -6.14
C ASP A 29 -9.20 -0.92 -5.55
N LEU A 30 -9.10 0.01 -4.61
CA LEU A 30 -7.85 0.34 -3.92
C LEU A 30 -7.93 -0.14 -2.48
N GLN A 31 -7.04 -1.06 -2.13
CA GLN A 31 -6.84 -1.55 -0.78
C GLN A 31 -5.52 -1.00 -0.24
N ILE A 32 -5.55 -0.49 0.99
CA ILE A 32 -4.40 0.10 1.67
C ILE A 32 -4.32 -0.55 3.05
N SER A 33 -3.11 -0.98 3.42
CA SER A 33 -2.77 -1.46 4.75
C SER A 33 -1.64 -0.62 5.30
N THR A 34 -1.84 -0.10 6.50
CA THR A 34 -0.86 0.74 7.22
C THR A 34 -0.06 -0.08 8.22
N PHE A 35 1.08 0.43 8.66
CA PHE A 35 1.84 -0.23 9.74
C PHE A 35 1.04 -0.28 11.06
N GLY A 36 0.17 0.70 11.33
CA GLY A 36 -0.65 0.76 12.54
C GLY A 36 -1.75 -0.30 12.62
N GLU A 37 -2.15 -0.89 11.49
CA GLU A 37 -3.11 -2.00 11.42
C GLU A 37 -2.46 -3.36 11.66
N SER A 38 -1.12 -3.44 11.63
CA SER A 38 -0.40 -4.67 11.88
C SER A 38 -0.44 -5.04 13.37
N PRO A 39 -0.51 -6.33 13.73
CA PRO A 39 -0.44 -6.77 15.12
C PRO A 39 0.82 -6.24 15.84
N ALA A 40 0.70 -5.95 17.13
CA ALA A 40 1.86 -5.55 17.94
C ALA A 40 2.93 -6.65 17.89
N GLY A 41 4.17 -6.30 17.53
CA GLY A 41 5.26 -7.25 17.36
C GLY A 41 5.29 -7.98 16.01
N ALA A 42 4.48 -7.57 15.03
CA ALA A 42 4.55 -8.08 13.66
C ALA A 42 5.87 -7.76 12.94
N HIS A 43 6.65 -6.82 13.47
CA HIS A 43 7.94 -6.41 12.94
C HIS A 43 9.03 -6.52 14.00
N GLU A 44 10.15 -7.17 13.64
CA GLU A 44 11.35 -7.24 14.48
C GLU A 44 12.06 -5.88 14.58
N ASP A 45 11.87 -5.00 13.59
CA ASP A 45 12.41 -3.64 13.59
C ASP A 45 11.62 -2.74 14.56
N PRO A 46 12.26 -2.20 15.62
CA PRO A 46 11.60 -1.26 16.54
C PRO A 46 11.08 0.00 15.83
N ASN A 47 11.73 0.45 14.75
CA ASN A 47 11.30 1.63 14.00
C ASN A 47 9.95 1.41 13.34
N ALA A 48 9.71 0.21 12.80
CA ALA A 48 8.44 -0.16 12.16
C ALA A 48 7.25 -0.16 13.13
N ASN A 49 7.51 -0.26 14.44
CA ASN A 49 6.50 -0.20 15.50
C ASN A 49 6.36 1.20 16.13
N SER A 50 7.10 2.21 15.65
CA SER A 50 7.04 3.57 16.20
C SER A 50 5.72 4.28 15.83
N GLU A 51 5.30 5.24 16.67
CA GLU A 51 4.10 6.04 16.40
C GLU A 51 4.15 6.76 15.04
N ALA A 52 5.33 7.23 14.63
CA ALA A 52 5.53 7.93 13.37
C ALA A 52 5.30 7.02 12.15
N MET A 53 5.48 5.71 12.29
CA MET A 53 5.27 4.75 11.20
C MET A 53 3.83 4.30 11.07
N LYS A 54 3.00 4.43 12.12
CA LYS A 54 1.63 3.86 12.15
C LYS A 54 0.76 4.31 10.98
N ASP A 55 0.89 5.58 10.57
CA ASP A 55 0.11 6.14 9.45
C ASP A 55 0.72 5.85 8.08
N MET A 56 1.97 5.36 8.03
CA MET A 56 2.61 5.01 6.77
C MET A 56 1.97 3.77 6.17
N VAL A 57 1.86 3.78 4.84
CA VAL A 57 1.35 2.62 4.09
C VAL A 57 2.44 1.56 4.04
N MET A 58 2.09 0.35 4.48
CA MET A 58 2.93 -0.84 4.39
C MET A 58 2.73 -1.53 3.05
N HIS A 59 1.46 -1.75 2.68
CA HIS A 59 1.06 -2.37 1.42
C HIS A 59 -0.13 -1.62 0.82
N ALA A 60 -0.13 -1.44 -0.49
CA ALA A 60 -1.30 -0.98 -1.22
C ALA A 60 -1.45 -1.78 -2.51
N ARG A 61 -2.68 -2.10 -2.88
CA ARG A 61 -3.00 -2.82 -4.10
C ARG A 61 -4.15 -2.13 -4.82
N LEU A 62 -3.93 -1.82 -6.09
CA LEU A 62 -4.98 -1.41 -7.01
C LEU A 62 -5.33 -2.61 -7.90
N SER A 63 -6.61 -2.98 -7.98
CA SER A 63 -7.06 -4.12 -8.76
C SER A 63 -8.46 -3.90 -9.35
N GLY A 64 -8.91 -4.82 -10.22
CA GLY A 64 -10.22 -4.75 -10.87
C GLY A 64 -10.17 -4.17 -12.29
N GLN A 65 -11.32 -3.71 -12.79
CA GLN A 65 -11.40 -3.08 -14.11
C GLN A 65 -10.73 -1.71 -14.06
N VAL A 66 -9.47 -1.70 -14.47
CA VAL A 66 -8.71 -0.50 -14.80
C VAL A 66 -9.11 -0.07 -16.21
N THR A 67 -9.66 1.13 -16.37
CA THR A 67 -10.11 1.70 -17.65
C THR A 67 -9.03 2.54 -18.32
#